data_AF-A0A7X9KJ22-F1
#
_entry.id   AF-A0A7X9KJ22-F1
#
_cell.length_a   1.000
_cell.length_b   1.000
_cell.length_c   1.000
_cell.angle_alpha   90.00
_cell.angle_beta   90.00
_cell.angle_gamma   90.00
#
_symmetry.space_group_name_H-M   'P 1'
#
loop_
_entity.id
_entity.type
_entity.pdbx_description
1 polymer ?
#
loop_
_entity_poly.entity_id
_entity_poly.type
_entity_poly.pdbx_seq_one_letter_code
_entity_poly.pdbx_strand_id
1 'polypeptide(L)'
;PQRIMVSLDAVGNTTKAVTKGFAIGSAVIAAVALFASFIETAAGELDLEIVDRLRGVFDLPELQINVADPKIFIGLLIGGAVPFLFSALAIRAVGRTAGVVVQEVRKQFADGKIMKGEKQPEYGPVIDICTEASLRELATPALLAVLTPVVIGFGINFLALGAFLAAVILVGQLMANYLSNAGGAWDNAKKYIEDGHHGGKGSDPYRAAVIADTVGDPFKDTAGPALNPLIKVMNLVSLLILPAVISLRDNDGARFSIAAAALVVLIGAVVFSSRQPSGISTTPEPAAAATPVR
;
A
#
# COMPACT_ATOMS: atom_id res chain seq x y z
N PRO A 1 -16.75 -22.25 25.29
CA PRO A 1 -16.95 -21.13 24.33
C PRO A 1 -15.64 -20.46 23.88
N GLN A 2 -14.82 -19.92 24.79
CA GLN A 2 -13.57 -19.20 24.45
C GLN A 2 -12.54 -20.08 23.71
N ARG A 3 -12.29 -21.32 24.17
CA ARG A 3 -11.38 -22.26 23.47
C ARG A 3 -11.82 -22.55 22.02
N ILE A 4 -13.12 -22.66 21.77
CA ILE A 4 -13.67 -22.88 20.42
C ILE A 4 -13.41 -21.64 19.55
N MET A 5 -13.64 -20.42 20.08
CA MET A 5 -13.31 -19.18 19.37
C MET A 5 -11.82 -19.05 19.06
N VAL A 6 -10.93 -19.38 20.00
CA VAL A 6 -9.47 -19.33 19.77
C VAL A 6 -9.05 -20.30 18.68
N SER A 7 -9.58 -21.53 18.67
CA SER A 7 -9.30 -22.50 17.59
C SER A 7 -9.83 -22.03 16.23
N LEU A 8 -11.00 -21.40 16.18
CA LEU A 8 -11.57 -20.85 14.95
C LEU A 8 -10.77 -19.64 14.44
N ASP A 9 -10.26 -18.80 15.33
CA ASP A 9 -9.43 -17.64 14.98
C ASP A 9 -8.04 -18.05 14.42
N ALA A 10 -7.47 -19.15 14.93
CA ALA A 10 -6.25 -19.73 14.38
C ALA A 10 -6.45 -20.28 12.94
N VAL A 11 -7.55 -21.01 12.71
CA VAL A 11 -7.92 -21.48 11.36
C VAL A 11 -8.20 -20.28 10.45
N GLY A 12 -8.93 -19.27 10.93
CA GLY A 12 -9.25 -18.05 10.20
C GLY A 12 -8.01 -17.27 9.76
N ASN A 13 -6.96 -17.20 10.58
CA ASN A 13 -5.69 -16.59 10.19
C ASN A 13 -4.99 -17.33 9.06
N THR A 14 -4.97 -18.66 9.11
CA THR A 14 -4.40 -19.48 8.04
C THR A 14 -5.20 -19.29 6.74
N THR A 15 -6.53 -19.30 6.82
CA THR A 15 -7.40 -19.02 5.67
C THR A 15 -7.17 -17.61 5.10
N LYS A 16 -7.04 -16.58 5.95
CA LYS A 16 -6.72 -15.20 5.55
C LYS A 16 -5.38 -15.13 4.81
N ALA A 17 -4.37 -15.85 5.28
CA ALA A 17 -3.06 -15.88 4.60
C ALA A 17 -3.16 -16.53 3.21
N VAL A 18 -3.87 -17.66 3.09
CA VAL A 18 -4.09 -18.34 1.81
C VAL A 18 -4.89 -17.46 0.83
N THR A 19 -5.95 -16.80 1.29
CA THR A 19 -6.75 -15.91 0.43
C THR A 19 -5.98 -14.66 0.02
N LYS A 20 -5.13 -14.09 0.88
CA LYS A 20 -4.20 -13.01 0.51
C LYS A 20 -3.24 -13.47 -0.60
N GLY A 21 -2.64 -14.65 -0.45
CA GLY A 21 -1.76 -15.24 -1.48
C GLY A 21 -2.48 -15.46 -2.81
N PHE A 22 -3.70 -16.02 -2.80
CA PHE A 22 -4.50 -16.22 -4.00
C PHE A 22 -4.90 -14.90 -4.66
N ALA A 23 -5.27 -13.88 -3.87
CA ALA A 23 -5.58 -12.55 -4.37
C ALA A 23 -4.37 -11.88 -5.04
N ILE A 24 -3.16 -12.03 -4.47
CA ILE A 24 -1.92 -11.54 -5.05
C ILE A 24 -1.64 -12.28 -6.37
N GLY A 25 -1.65 -13.62 -6.36
CA GLY A 25 -1.35 -14.43 -7.55
C GLY A 25 -2.31 -14.16 -8.71
N SER A 26 -3.61 -14.12 -8.44
CA SER A 26 -4.62 -13.80 -9.46
C SER A 26 -4.50 -12.35 -9.97
N ALA A 27 -4.13 -11.40 -9.11
CA ALA A 27 -3.88 -10.02 -9.54
C ALA A 27 -2.66 -9.92 -10.47
N VAL A 28 -1.60 -10.69 -10.23
CA VAL A 28 -0.43 -10.74 -11.13
C VAL A 28 -0.81 -11.30 -12.51
N ILE A 29 -1.55 -12.40 -12.57
CA ILE A 29 -2.01 -12.97 -13.85
C ILE A 29 -2.85 -11.95 -14.62
N ALA A 30 -3.80 -11.30 -13.95
CA ALA A 30 -4.62 -10.27 -14.57
C ALA A 30 -3.79 -9.06 -15.02
N ALA A 31 -2.79 -8.65 -14.24
CA ALA A 31 -1.93 -7.53 -14.59
C ALA A 31 -1.02 -7.84 -15.79
N VAL A 32 -0.51 -9.07 -15.91
CA VAL A 32 0.25 -9.51 -17.09
C VAL A 32 -0.64 -9.55 -18.33
N ALA A 33 -1.90 -9.97 -18.20
CA ALA A 33 -2.87 -9.92 -19.30
C ALA A 33 -3.17 -8.48 -19.72
N LEU A 34 -3.38 -7.56 -18.77
CA LEU A 34 -3.56 -6.13 -19.07
C LEU A 34 -2.31 -5.51 -19.71
N PHE A 35 -1.12 -5.97 -19.30
CA PHE A 35 0.13 -5.55 -19.92
C PHE A 35 0.26 -6.04 -21.36
N ALA A 36 -0.18 -7.26 -21.68
CA ALA A 36 -0.28 -7.72 -23.06
C ALA A 36 -1.26 -6.85 -23.86
N SER A 37 -2.44 -6.55 -23.30
CA SER A 37 -3.40 -5.62 -23.92
C SER A 37 -2.83 -4.22 -24.12
N PHE A 38 -1.88 -3.78 -23.29
CA PHE A 38 -1.21 -2.48 -23.44
C PHE A 38 -0.35 -2.46 -24.69
N ILE A 39 0.41 -3.53 -24.95
CA ILE A 39 1.22 -3.63 -26.17
C ILE A 39 0.33 -3.77 -27.41
N GLU A 40 -0.74 -4.57 -27.34
CA GLU A 40 -1.72 -4.69 -28.43
C GLU A 40 -2.39 -3.36 -28.78
N THR A 41 -2.80 -2.59 -27.76
CA THR A 41 -3.38 -1.27 -27.95
C THR A 41 -2.36 -0.32 -28.55
N ALA A 42 -1.10 -0.35 -28.10
CA ALA A 42 -0.03 0.47 -28.68
C ALA A 42 0.19 0.12 -30.16
N ALA A 43 0.16 -1.16 -30.53
CA ALA A 43 0.28 -1.60 -31.92
C ALA A 43 -0.85 -1.03 -32.80
N GLY A 44 -2.10 -1.10 -32.32
CA GLY A 44 -3.26 -0.57 -33.03
C GLY A 44 -3.22 0.95 -33.24
N GLU A 45 -2.81 1.71 -32.21
CA GLU A 45 -2.69 3.18 -32.29
C GLU A 45 -1.51 3.64 -33.17
N LEU A 46 -0.54 2.74 -33.42
CA LEU A 46 0.59 2.98 -34.32
C LEU A 46 0.34 2.49 -35.75
N ASP A 47 -0.84 1.94 -36.04
CA ASP A 47 -1.22 1.32 -37.32
C ASP A 47 -0.22 0.23 -37.78
N LEU A 48 0.30 -0.54 -36.82
CA LEU A 48 1.23 -1.62 -37.09
C LEU A 48 0.46 -2.90 -37.47
N GLU A 49 0.75 -3.45 -38.64
CA GLU A 49 0.14 -4.71 -39.09
C GLU A 49 0.58 -5.87 -38.18
N ILE A 50 -0.36 -6.41 -37.40
CA ILE A 50 -0.14 -7.62 -36.60
C ILE A 50 -0.28 -8.83 -37.54
N VAL A 51 0.81 -9.21 -38.19
CA VAL A 51 0.87 -10.34 -39.16
C VAL A 51 0.59 -11.69 -38.48
N ASP A 52 0.89 -11.82 -37.18
CA ASP A 52 0.57 -13.00 -36.38
C ASP A 52 0.15 -12.57 -34.96
N ARG A 53 -1.10 -12.84 -34.55
CA ARG A 53 -1.59 -12.46 -33.20
C ARG A 53 -0.91 -13.25 -32.08
N LEU A 54 -0.30 -14.40 -32.36
CA LEU A 54 0.33 -15.27 -31.35
C LEU A 54 1.82 -14.98 -31.14
N ARG A 55 2.50 -14.35 -32.11
CA ARG A 55 3.95 -14.00 -32.04
C ARG A 55 4.25 -12.55 -32.37
N GLY A 56 3.49 -11.94 -33.27
CA GLY A 56 3.84 -10.70 -33.95
C GLY A 56 3.81 -9.44 -33.08
N VAL A 57 2.97 -9.35 -32.05
CA VAL A 57 2.88 -8.11 -31.24
C VAL A 57 4.14 -7.83 -30.43
N PHE A 58 4.86 -8.87 -29.97
CA PHE A 58 6.06 -8.73 -29.14
C PHE A 58 7.36 -8.69 -29.94
N ASP A 59 7.32 -9.04 -31.23
CA ASP A 59 8.49 -9.08 -32.11
C ASP A 59 8.67 -7.79 -32.94
N LEU A 60 7.75 -6.83 -32.81
CA LEU A 60 7.82 -5.52 -33.49
C LEU A 60 8.89 -4.62 -32.83
N PRO A 61 9.91 -4.14 -33.57
CA PRO A 61 10.96 -3.27 -33.04
C PRO A 61 10.41 -1.99 -32.39
N GLU A 62 9.31 -1.44 -32.91
CA GLU A 62 8.67 -0.21 -32.45
C GLU A 62 8.02 -0.35 -31.06
N LEU A 63 7.71 -1.58 -30.65
CA LEU A 63 7.07 -1.90 -29.37
C LEU A 63 8.05 -2.52 -28.38
N GLN A 64 9.31 -2.73 -28.77
CA GLN A 64 10.30 -3.38 -27.95
C GLN A 64 10.67 -2.52 -26.74
N ILE A 65 10.42 -3.03 -25.53
CA ILE A 65 10.83 -2.40 -24.28
C ILE A 65 12.29 -2.77 -23.99
N ASN A 66 13.22 -2.02 -24.59
CA ASN A 66 14.64 -2.18 -24.36
C ASN A 66 15.09 -1.47 -23.08
N VAL A 67 15.39 -2.24 -22.03
CA VAL A 67 15.83 -1.71 -20.72
C VAL A 67 17.17 -0.94 -20.81
N ALA A 68 17.98 -1.16 -21.85
CA ALA A 68 19.20 -0.39 -22.06
C ALA A 68 18.93 1.05 -22.55
N ASP A 69 17.73 1.37 -23.05
CA ASP A 69 17.37 2.74 -23.38
C ASP A 69 17.15 3.58 -22.10
N PRO A 70 17.80 4.75 -21.96
CA PRO A 70 17.71 5.56 -20.75
C PRO A 70 16.29 5.99 -20.38
N LYS A 71 15.43 6.31 -21.36
CA LYS A 71 14.05 6.76 -21.09
C LYS A 71 13.21 5.60 -20.55
N ILE A 72 13.38 4.43 -21.14
CA ILE A 72 12.72 3.19 -20.70
C ILE A 72 13.21 2.81 -19.30
N PHE A 73 14.51 2.89 -19.06
CA PHE A 73 15.11 2.60 -17.75
C PHE A 73 14.58 3.54 -16.65
N ILE A 74 14.40 4.83 -16.94
CA ILE A 74 13.78 5.78 -16.00
C ILE A 74 12.36 5.33 -15.64
N GLY A 75 11.56 4.93 -16.62
CA GLY A 75 10.21 4.37 -16.39
C GLY A 75 10.25 3.15 -15.47
N LEU A 76 11.17 2.23 -15.71
CA LEU A 76 11.40 1.04 -14.88
C LEU A 76 11.76 1.40 -13.43
N LEU A 77 12.69 2.33 -13.23
CA LEU A 77 13.11 2.78 -11.90
C LEU A 77 11.96 3.40 -11.10
N ILE A 78 11.20 4.29 -11.75
CA ILE A 78 10.05 4.93 -11.11
C ILE A 78 8.98 3.89 -10.78
N GLY A 79 8.70 2.97 -11.71
CA GLY A 79 7.75 1.88 -11.50
C GLY A 79 8.14 0.98 -10.33
N GLY A 80 9.43 0.68 -10.17
CA GLY A 80 9.93 -0.09 -9.04
C GLY A 80 9.87 0.66 -7.71
N ALA A 81 10.03 1.99 -7.72
CA ALA A 81 9.96 2.81 -6.52
C ALA A 81 8.53 3.02 -6.00
N VAL A 82 7.53 3.02 -6.88
CA VAL A 82 6.13 3.29 -6.54
C VAL A 82 5.57 2.35 -5.46
N PRO A 83 5.73 1.01 -5.54
CA PRO A 83 5.26 0.11 -4.48
C PRO A 83 5.84 0.46 -3.11
N PHE A 84 7.13 0.80 -3.03
CA PHE A 84 7.77 1.22 -1.78
C PHE A 84 7.17 2.51 -1.26
N LEU A 85 7.00 3.52 -2.12
CA LEU A 85 6.40 4.80 -1.75
C LEU A 85 4.96 4.61 -1.25
N PHE A 86 4.15 3.84 -1.98
CA PHE A 86 2.78 3.52 -1.61
C PHE A 86 2.72 2.82 -0.23
N SER A 87 3.53 1.79 -0.03
CA SER A 87 3.59 1.06 1.24
C SER A 87 4.04 1.98 2.39
N ALA A 88 5.04 2.83 2.17
CA ALA A 88 5.51 3.77 3.18
C ALA A 88 4.41 4.76 3.59
N LEU A 89 3.66 5.31 2.63
CA LEU A 89 2.53 6.21 2.90
C LEU A 89 1.44 5.50 3.72
N ALA A 90 1.07 4.27 3.32
CA ALA A 90 0.05 3.48 4.00
C ALA A 90 0.46 3.11 5.45
N ILE A 91 1.67 2.60 5.64
CA ILE A 91 2.19 2.23 6.97
C ILE A 91 2.27 3.46 7.87
N ARG A 92 2.77 4.58 7.36
CA ARG A 92 2.86 5.82 8.13
C ARG A 92 1.48 6.37 8.49
N ALA A 93 0.49 6.25 7.62
CA ALA A 93 -0.89 6.64 7.90
C ALA A 93 -1.46 5.86 9.08
N VAL A 94 -1.36 4.52 9.04
CA VAL A 94 -1.81 3.65 10.14
C VAL A 94 -1.08 3.98 11.44
N GLY A 95 0.25 4.15 11.39
CA GLY A 95 1.04 4.48 12.59
C GLY A 95 0.62 5.79 13.26
N ARG A 96 0.31 6.83 12.48
CA ARG A 96 -0.18 8.11 13.02
C ARG A 96 -1.54 7.93 13.71
N THR A 97 -2.49 7.28 13.03
CA THR A 97 -3.85 7.04 13.57
C THR A 97 -3.81 6.15 14.81
N ALA A 98 -3.01 5.08 14.80
CA ALA A 98 -2.84 4.19 15.94
C ALA A 98 -2.33 4.95 17.18
N GLY A 99 -1.40 5.90 16.99
CA GLY A 99 -0.91 6.76 18.08
C GLY A 99 -2.03 7.59 18.73
N VAL A 100 -2.93 8.16 17.93
CA VAL A 100 -4.10 8.93 18.42
C VAL A 100 -5.08 8.02 19.14
N VAL A 101 -5.36 6.83 18.60
CA VAL A 101 -6.23 5.82 19.25
C VAL A 101 -5.66 5.41 20.61
N VAL A 102 -4.33 5.20 20.71
CA VAL A 102 -3.69 4.86 21.99
C VAL A 102 -3.86 5.98 23.02
N GLN A 103 -3.73 7.24 22.61
CA GLN A 103 -3.93 8.38 23.52
C GLN A 103 -5.39 8.47 24.00
N GLU A 104 -6.36 8.29 23.11
CA GLU A 104 -7.78 8.29 23.47
C GLU A 104 -8.12 7.14 24.42
N VAL A 105 -7.63 5.93 24.15
CA VAL A 105 -7.79 4.78 25.07
C VAL A 105 -7.14 5.08 26.42
N ARG A 106 -5.91 5.61 26.45
CA ARG A 106 -5.25 5.98 27.73
C ARG A 106 -6.05 7.02 28.52
N LYS A 107 -6.60 8.02 27.83
CA LYS A 107 -7.44 9.06 28.44
C LYS A 107 -8.70 8.46 29.06
N GLN A 108 -9.40 7.56 28.36
CA GLN A 108 -10.59 6.90 28.91
C GLN A 108 -10.28 5.99 30.11
N PHE A 109 -9.12 5.34 30.11
CA PHE A 109 -8.69 4.46 31.19
C PHE A 109 -8.03 5.20 32.38
N ALA A 110 -7.78 6.51 32.28
CA ALA A 110 -7.02 7.27 33.27
C ALA A 110 -7.68 7.34 34.66
N ASP A 111 -9.01 7.27 34.73
CA ASP A 111 -9.75 7.29 36.00
C ASP A 111 -9.83 5.90 36.68
N GLY A 112 -9.38 4.84 36.00
CA GLY A 112 -9.39 3.45 36.47
C GLY A 112 -10.77 2.81 36.60
N LYS A 113 -11.88 3.52 36.34
CA LYS A 113 -13.25 3.00 36.50
C LYS A 113 -13.57 1.92 35.47
N ILE A 114 -13.02 2.04 34.27
CA ILE A 114 -13.15 1.02 33.23
C ILE A 114 -12.44 -0.28 33.63
N MET A 115 -11.22 -0.20 34.17
CA MET A 115 -10.47 -1.38 34.64
C MET A 115 -11.17 -2.11 35.78
N LYS A 116 -11.87 -1.37 36.64
CA LYS A 116 -12.69 -1.91 37.74
C LYS A 116 -14.05 -2.45 37.28
N GLY A 117 -14.44 -2.22 36.02
CA GLY A 117 -15.75 -2.59 35.48
C GLY A 117 -16.92 -1.71 35.95
N GLU A 118 -16.63 -0.56 36.57
CA GLU A 118 -17.63 0.39 37.09
C GLU A 118 -18.19 1.32 36.00
N LYS A 119 -17.42 1.54 34.93
CA LYS A 119 -17.79 2.39 33.79
C LYS A 119 -17.58 1.63 32.48
N GLN A 120 -18.52 1.76 31.54
CA GLN A 120 -18.36 1.24 30.18
C GLN A 120 -17.47 2.18 29.33
N PRO A 121 -16.60 1.66 28.44
CA PRO A 121 -15.84 2.46 27.51
C PRO A 121 -16.73 3.26 26.56
N GLU A 122 -16.23 4.42 26.13
CA GLU A 122 -16.89 5.23 25.10
C GLU A 122 -16.31 4.85 23.73
N TYR A 123 -17.03 4.02 22.98
CA TYR A 123 -16.55 3.49 21.69
C TYR A 123 -16.59 4.53 20.56
N GLY A 124 -17.54 5.48 20.60
CA GLY A 124 -17.76 6.49 19.55
C GLY A 124 -16.50 7.27 19.17
N PRO A 125 -15.77 7.89 20.12
CA PRO A 125 -14.54 8.63 19.81
C PRO A 125 -13.50 7.83 19.02
N VAL A 126 -13.28 6.55 19.36
CA VAL A 126 -12.33 5.70 18.64
C VAL A 126 -12.81 5.39 17.22
N ILE A 127 -14.11 5.16 17.04
CA ILE A 127 -14.73 4.96 15.72
C ILE A 127 -14.56 6.20 14.85
N ASP A 128 -14.81 7.39 15.41
CA ASP A 128 -14.70 8.66 14.68
C ASP A 128 -13.26 8.92 14.23
N ILE A 129 -12.28 8.71 15.12
CA ILE A 129 -10.84 8.83 14.81
C ILE A 129 -10.45 7.93 13.63
N CYS A 130 -10.83 6.65 13.69
CA CYS A 130 -10.50 5.69 12.63
C CYS A 130 -11.21 6.04 11.31
N THR A 131 -12.47 6.46 11.37
CA THR A 131 -13.29 6.79 10.19
C THR A 131 -12.73 8.01 9.47
N GLU A 132 -12.55 9.13 10.17
CA GLU A 132 -12.03 10.36 9.59
C GLU A 132 -10.62 10.15 9.00
N ALA A 133 -9.75 9.46 9.75
CA ALA A 133 -8.41 9.18 9.29
C ALA A 133 -8.41 8.30 8.03
N SER A 134 -9.23 7.24 7.98
CA SER A 134 -9.28 6.37 6.81
C SER A 134 -9.65 7.12 5.53
N LEU A 135 -10.64 8.01 5.59
CA LEU A 135 -11.08 8.81 4.44
C LEU A 135 -10.00 9.80 3.98
N ARG A 136 -9.36 10.48 4.93
CA ARG A 136 -8.32 11.48 4.62
C ARG A 136 -7.05 10.84 4.08
N GLU A 137 -6.61 9.74 4.65
CA GLU A 137 -5.31 9.11 4.34
C GLU A 137 -5.34 8.34 3.01
N LEU A 138 -6.51 7.86 2.56
CA LEU A 138 -6.66 7.13 1.29
C LEU A 138 -6.50 8.00 0.04
N ALA A 139 -6.72 9.31 0.14
CA ALA A 139 -6.67 10.21 -1.01
C ALA A 139 -5.28 10.25 -1.67
N THR A 140 -4.21 10.28 -0.88
CA THR A 140 -2.84 10.42 -1.42
C THR A 140 -2.38 9.16 -2.17
N PRO A 141 -2.52 7.94 -1.62
CA PRO A 141 -2.21 6.72 -2.35
C PRO A 141 -3.07 6.53 -3.61
N ALA A 142 -4.34 6.96 -3.60
CA ALA A 142 -5.20 6.92 -4.78
C ALA A 142 -4.72 7.87 -5.89
N LEU A 143 -4.36 9.12 -5.54
CA LEU A 143 -3.78 10.07 -6.48
C LEU A 143 -2.44 9.58 -7.04
N LEU A 144 -1.60 8.94 -6.21
CA LEU A 144 -0.37 8.30 -6.66
C LEU A 144 -0.66 7.22 -7.71
N ALA A 145 -1.67 6.38 -7.48
CA ALA A 145 -2.07 5.31 -8.41
C ALA A 145 -2.52 5.84 -9.78
N VAL A 146 -3.25 6.96 -9.79
CA VAL A 146 -3.84 7.51 -11.02
C VAL A 146 -2.87 8.45 -11.76
N LEU A 147 -2.17 9.33 -11.05
CA LEU A 147 -1.38 10.38 -11.68
C LEU A 147 0.00 9.92 -12.12
N THR A 148 0.60 8.91 -11.47
CA THR A 148 1.95 8.45 -11.87
C THR A 148 1.99 7.92 -13.30
N PRO A 149 1.05 7.04 -13.75
CA PRO A 149 0.96 6.66 -15.16
C PRO A 149 0.86 7.85 -16.12
N VAL A 150 0.08 8.87 -15.76
CA VAL A 150 -0.09 10.09 -16.57
C VAL A 150 1.22 10.85 -16.70
N VAL A 151 1.94 11.04 -15.59
CA VAL A 151 3.26 11.71 -15.58
C VAL A 151 4.25 10.97 -16.48
N ILE A 152 4.33 9.64 -16.40
CA ILE A 152 5.29 8.86 -17.20
C ILE A 152 4.90 8.80 -18.67
N GLY A 153 3.64 8.51 -18.98
CA GLY A 153 3.14 8.38 -20.35
C GLY A 153 3.30 9.66 -21.15
N PHE A 154 2.74 10.77 -20.65
CA PHE A 154 2.83 12.06 -21.35
C PHE A 154 4.23 12.67 -21.24
N GLY A 155 4.86 12.59 -20.06
CA GLY A 155 6.14 13.26 -19.79
C GLY A 155 7.37 12.57 -20.39
N ILE A 156 7.34 11.26 -20.62
CA ILE A 156 8.49 10.53 -21.21
C ILE A 156 8.09 9.96 -22.57
N ASN A 157 7.36 8.84 -22.58
CA ASN A 157 6.72 8.23 -23.74
C ASN A 157 5.97 6.95 -23.30
N PHE A 158 5.24 6.34 -24.23
CA PHE A 158 4.50 5.11 -23.98
C PHE A 158 5.40 3.89 -23.70
N LEU A 159 6.63 3.83 -24.24
CA LEU A 159 7.57 2.74 -23.97
C LEU A 159 8.08 2.76 -22.52
N ALA A 160 8.37 3.95 -21.99
CA ALA A 160 8.71 4.15 -20.59
C ALA A 160 7.52 3.84 -19.67
N LEU A 161 6.29 4.14 -20.11
CA LEU A 161 5.08 3.73 -19.41
C LEU A 161 4.94 2.19 -19.39
N GLY A 162 5.27 1.51 -20.48
CA GLY A 162 5.34 0.05 -20.53
C GLY A 162 6.34 -0.53 -19.53
N ALA A 163 7.58 0.00 -19.50
CA ALA A 163 8.58 -0.41 -18.51
C ALA A 163 8.14 -0.10 -17.07
N PHE A 164 7.50 1.06 -16.85
CA PHE A 164 6.90 1.40 -15.57
C PHE A 164 5.90 0.35 -15.10
N LEU A 165 4.98 -0.08 -15.97
CA LEU A 165 4.01 -1.13 -15.66
C LEU A 165 4.68 -2.47 -15.31
N ALA A 166 5.66 -2.89 -16.11
CA ALA A 166 6.40 -4.12 -15.86
C ALA A 166 7.09 -4.10 -14.47
N ALA A 167 7.70 -2.97 -14.10
CA ALA A 167 8.32 -2.81 -12.79
C ALA A 167 7.29 -2.75 -11.65
N VAL A 168 6.17 -2.04 -11.82
CA VAL A 168 5.10 -1.97 -10.81
C VAL A 168 4.53 -3.36 -10.54
N ILE A 169 4.33 -4.18 -11.59
CA ILE A 169 3.85 -5.56 -11.45
C ILE A 169 4.87 -6.39 -10.66
N LEU A 170 6.14 -6.38 -11.10
CA LEU A 170 7.20 -7.19 -10.51
C LEU A 170 7.47 -6.80 -9.05
N VAL A 171 7.72 -5.52 -8.79
CA VAL A 171 8.09 -5.06 -7.45
C VAL A 171 6.86 -5.03 -6.54
N GLY A 172 5.70 -4.63 -7.08
CA GLY A 172 4.45 -4.59 -6.33
C GLY A 172 4.04 -5.96 -5.81
N GLN A 173 4.13 -7.01 -6.62
CA GLN A 173 3.79 -8.36 -6.16
C GLN A 173 4.77 -8.89 -5.10
N LEU A 174 6.08 -8.66 -5.29
CA LEU A 174 7.10 -9.08 -4.32
C LEU A 174 6.86 -8.40 -2.97
N MET A 175 6.58 -7.09 -3.01
CA MET A 175 6.28 -6.31 -1.82
C MET A 175 4.96 -6.75 -1.18
N ALA A 176 3.91 -6.99 -1.96
CA ALA A 176 2.62 -7.45 -1.45
C ALA A 176 2.75 -8.78 -0.71
N ASN A 177 3.50 -9.73 -1.29
CA ASN A 177 3.77 -11.03 -0.70
C ASN A 177 4.63 -10.90 0.55
N TYR A 178 5.71 -10.11 0.50
CA TYR A 178 6.59 -9.86 1.63
C TYR A 178 5.82 -9.29 2.83
N LEU A 179 5.08 -8.20 2.64
CA LEU A 179 4.35 -7.54 3.73
C LEU A 179 3.26 -8.43 4.32
N SER A 180 2.50 -9.12 3.45
CA SER A 180 1.42 -10.02 3.89
C SER A 180 1.96 -11.19 4.70
N ASN A 181 3.04 -11.83 4.25
CA ASN A 181 3.62 -12.99 4.92
C ASN A 181 4.40 -12.59 6.18
N ALA A 182 5.16 -11.50 6.16
CA ALA A 182 5.88 -11.03 7.33
C ALA A 182 4.93 -10.68 8.48
N GLY A 183 3.87 -9.91 8.22
CA GLY A 183 2.88 -9.60 9.24
C GLY A 183 2.09 -10.83 9.69
N GLY A 184 1.75 -11.75 8.78
CA GLY A 184 1.10 -13.01 9.14
C GLY A 184 1.98 -13.92 10.01
N ALA A 185 3.29 -13.95 9.75
CA ALA A 185 4.25 -14.70 10.55
C ALA A 185 4.36 -14.15 11.97
N TRP A 186 4.40 -12.82 12.14
CA TRP A 186 4.43 -12.20 13.47
C TRP A 186 3.15 -12.46 14.28
N ASP A 187 1.98 -12.40 13.65
CA ASP A 187 0.71 -12.74 14.32
C ASP A 187 0.68 -14.20 14.77
N ASN A 188 1.10 -15.11 13.88
CA ASN A 188 1.14 -16.53 14.20
C ASN A 188 2.18 -16.85 15.28
N ALA A 189 3.34 -16.18 15.28
CA ALA A 189 4.33 -16.32 16.34
C ALA A 189 3.78 -15.86 17.70
N LYS A 190 3.05 -14.73 17.74
CA LYS A 190 2.35 -14.28 18.94
C LYS A 190 1.35 -15.33 19.41
N LYS A 191 0.48 -15.85 18.53
CA LYS A 191 -0.50 -16.89 18.87
C LYS A 191 0.16 -18.17 19.39
N TYR A 192 1.26 -18.60 18.77
CA TYR A 192 2.01 -19.78 19.22
C TYR A 192 2.51 -19.64 20.66
N ILE A 193 2.99 -18.45 21.04
CA ILE A 193 3.40 -18.14 22.41
C ILE A 193 2.18 -18.02 23.33
N GLU A 194 1.04 -17.46 22.86
CA GLU A 194 -0.21 -17.41 23.63
C GLU A 194 -0.73 -18.79 24.06
N ASP A 195 -0.49 -19.82 23.25
CA ASP A 195 -0.85 -21.21 23.52
C ASP A 195 0.03 -21.89 24.58
N GLY A 196 1.00 -21.17 25.17
CA GLY A 196 1.81 -21.62 26.29
C GLY A 196 3.25 -21.98 25.92
N HIS A 197 3.62 -21.93 24.65
CA HIS A 197 5.00 -22.08 24.23
C HIS A 197 5.82 -20.86 24.66
N HIS A 198 7.10 -21.07 24.97
CA HIS A 198 8.03 -19.99 25.37
C HIS A 198 7.54 -19.10 26.52
N GLY A 199 6.77 -19.64 27.46
CA GLY A 199 6.37 -18.96 28.70
C GLY A 199 4.96 -18.37 28.71
N GLY A 200 4.21 -18.40 27.61
CA GLY A 200 2.79 -18.04 27.63
C GLY A 200 2.50 -16.54 27.80
N LYS A 201 1.22 -16.20 27.99
CA LYS A 201 0.77 -14.83 28.23
C LYS A 201 1.42 -14.22 29.46
N GLY A 202 1.87 -12.97 29.33
CA GLY A 202 2.54 -12.21 30.38
C GLY A 202 4.06 -12.42 30.47
N SER A 203 4.61 -13.37 29.72
CA SER A 203 6.07 -13.55 29.61
C SER A 203 6.74 -12.46 28.75
N ASP A 204 8.05 -12.28 28.90
CA ASP A 204 8.82 -11.35 28.06
C ASP A 204 8.77 -11.71 26.56
N PRO A 205 8.89 -12.99 26.14
CA PRO A 205 8.67 -13.38 24.76
C PRO A 205 7.28 -13.00 24.23
N TYR A 206 6.23 -13.13 25.05
CA TYR A 206 4.89 -12.71 24.65
C TYR A 206 4.80 -11.21 24.40
N ARG A 207 5.37 -10.39 25.30
CA ARG A 207 5.41 -8.92 25.13
C ARG A 207 6.16 -8.53 23.86
N ALA A 208 7.28 -9.18 23.56
CA ALA A 208 8.04 -8.95 22.32
C ALA A 208 7.22 -9.34 21.07
N ALA A 209 6.52 -10.47 21.10
CA ALA A 209 5.69 -10.92 20.00
C ALA A 209 4.48 -10.02 19.75
N VAL A 210 3.87 -9.45 20.81
CA VAL A 210 2.83 -8.42 20.68
C VAL A 210 3.37 -7.19 19.95
N ILE A 211 4.58 -6.71 20.29
CA ILE A 211 5.20 -5.58 19.58
C ILE A 211 5.39 -5.93 18.09
N ALA A 212 5.92 -7.11 17.78
CA ALA A 212 6.15 -7.53 16.40
C ALA A 212 4.82 -7.64 15.61
N ASP A 213 3.76 -8.16 16.21
CA ASP A 213 2.44 -8.21 15.58
C ASP A 213 1.86 -6.81 15.31
N THR A 214 2.00 -5.88 16.26
CA THR A 214 1.55 -4.48 16.04
C THR A 214 2.34 -3.76 14.94
N VAL A 215 3.60 -4.14 14.70
CA VAL A 215 4.38 -3.69 13.52
C VAL A 215 3.88 -4.37 12.25
N GLY A 216 3.47 -5.63 12.34
CA GLY A 216 2.94 -6.44 11.24
C GLY A 216 1.51 -6.11 10.80
N ASP A 217 0.68 -5.53 11.66
CA ASP A 217 -0.70 -5.16 11.33
C ASP A 217 -0.82 -4.22 10.12
N PRO A 218 -0.12 -3.07 10.04
CA PRO A 218 -0.15 -2.23 8.84
C PRO A 218 0.43 -2.95 7.61
N PHE A 219 1.30 -3.94 7.79
CA PHE A 219 1.89 -4.69 6.67
C PHE A 219 0.85 -5.64 6.07
N LYS A 220 0.26 -6.49 6.90
CA LYS A 220 -0.62 -7.58 6.45
C LYS A 220 -2.04 -7.13 6.17
N ASP A 221 -2.54 -6.06 6.80
CA ASP A 221 -3.94 -5.65 6.72
C ASP A 221 -4.16 -4.29 6.07
N THR A 222 -3.10 -3.58 5.70
CA THR A 222 -3.21 -2.31 4.96
C THR A 222 -2.32 -2.30 3.72
N ALA A 223 -1.01 -2.17 3.88
CA ALA A 223 -0.09 -1.94 2.76
C ALA A 223 0.00 -3.14 1.82
N GLY A 224 0.20 -4.36 2.35
CA GLY A 224 0.35 -5.59 1.56
C GLY A 224 -0.84 -5.86 0.64
N PRO A 225 -2.07 -5.99 1.19
CA PRO A 225 -3.26 -6.21 0.37
C PRO A 225 -3.56 -5.06 -0.60
N ALA A 226 -3.26 -3.81 -0.23
CA ALA A 226 -3.57 -2.63 -1.05
C ALA A 226 -2.62 -2.44 -2.26
N LEU A 227 -1.49 -3.15 -2.31
CA LEU A 227 -0.65 -3.18 -3.50
C LEU A 227 -1.33 -3.90 -4.69
N ASN A 228 -2.22 -4.86 -4.43
CA ASN A 228 -2.97 -5.54 -5.49
C ASN A 228 -3.89 -4.59 -6.28
N PRO A 229 -4.78 -3.80 -5.65
CA PRO A 229 -5.57 -2.81 -6.37
C PRO A 229 -4.70 -1.69 -6.96
N LEU A 230 -3.58 -1.30 -6.33
CA LEU A 230 -2.63 -0.35 -6.92
C LEU A 230 -2.16 -0.80 -8.30
N ILE A 231 -1.67 -2.04 -8.41
CA ILE A 231 -1.19 -2.62 -9.69
C ILE A 231 -2.32 -2.61 -10.73
N LYS A 232 -3.54 -2.99 -10.35
CA LYS A 232 -4.69 -3.02 -11.26
C LYS A 232 -5.09 -1.62 -11.75
N VAL A 233 -5.17 -0.64 -10.84
CA VAL A 233 -5.52 0.74 -11.19
C VAL A 233 -4.47 1.34 -12.11
N MET A 234 -3.18 1.15 -11.82
CA MET A 234 -2.11 1.68 -12.66
C MET A 234 -2.13 1.10 -14.07
N ASN A 235 -2.36 -0.22 -14.22
CA ASN A 235 -2.51 -0.85 -15.54
C ASN A 235 -3.74 -0.32 -16.28
N LEU A 236 -4.90 -0.24 -15.62
CA LEU A 236 -6.14 0.24 -16.22
C LEU A 236 -6.00 1.70 -16.68
N VAL A 237 -5.48 2.58 -15.83
CA VAL A 237 -5.26 3.99 -16.18
C VAL A 237 -4.28 4.10 -17.35
N SER A 238 -3.19 3.33 -17.35
CA SER A 238 -2.21 3.34 -18.44
C SER A 238 -2.85 2.93 -19.77
N LEU A 239 -3.68 1.89 -19.78
CA LEU A 239 -4.45 1.49 -20.96
C LEU A 239 -5.41 2.59 -21.42
N LEU A 240 -6.14 3.20 -20.49
CA LEU A 240 -7.12 4.24 -20.79
C LEU A 240 -6.49 5.48 -21.44
N ILE A 241 -5.30 5.89 -20.98
CA ILE A 241 -4.62 7.09 -21.49
C ILE A 241 -3.74 6.82 -22.71
N LEU A 242 -3.44 5.55 -23.01
CA LEU A 242 -2.46 5.18 -24.04
C LEU A 242 -2.78 5.77 -25.43
N PRO A 243 -4.03 5.71 -25.95
CA PRO A 243 -4.36 6.35 -27.23
C PRO A 243 -4.04 7.85 -27.24
N ALA A 244 -4.36 8.55 -26.15
CA ALA A 244 -4.06 9.98 -26.02
C ALA A 244 -2.55 10.24 -25.93
N VAL A 245 -1.80 9.38 -25.24
CA VAL A 245 -0.33 9.47 -25.16
C VAL A 245 0.31 9.31 -26.54
N ILE A 246 -0.16 8.36 -27.35
CA ILE A 246 0.35 8.12 -28.70
C ILE A 246 -0.09 9.22 -29.67
N SER A 247 -1.36 9.61 -29.66
CA SER A 247 -1.89 10.67 -30.51
C SER A 247 -1.19 12.02 -30.29
N LEU A 248 -0.86 12.35 -29.04
CA LEU A 248 -0.17 13.60 -28.70
C LEU A 248 1.35 13.50 -28.80
N ARG A 249 1.94 12.37 -29.23
CA ARG A 249 3.40 12.12 -29.20
C ARG A 249 4.24 13.23 -29.83
N ASP A 250 3.72 13.86 -30.88
CA ASP A 250 4.40 14.90 -31.66
C ASP A 250 4.09 16.33 -31.16
N ASN A 251 3.25 16.47 -30.13
CA ASN A 251 2.89 17.75 -29.50
C ASN A 251 3.49 17.86 -28.10
N ASP A 252 4.77 18.24 -28.05
CA ASP A 252 5.52 18.39 -26.80
C ASP A 252 4.85 19.37 -25.81
N GLY A 253 4.26 20.46 -26.30
CA GLY A 253 3.59 21.45 -25.45
C GLY A 253 2.39 20.86 -24.71
N ALA A 254 1.52 20.13 -25.41
CA ALA A 254 0.38 19.45 -24.81
C ALA A 254 0.82 18.34 -23.85
N ARG A 255 1.81 17.54 -24.25
CA ARG A 255 2.34 16.44 -23.42
C ARG A 255 2.95 16.93 -22.12
N PHE A 256 3.87 17.89 -22.18
CA PHE A 256 4.54 18.40 -21.00
C PHE A 256 3.61 19.20 -20.10
N SER A 257 2.61 19.90 -20.64
CA SER A 257 1.62 20.61 -19.81
C SER A 257 0.74 19.63 -19.00
N ILE A 258 0.28 18.54 -19.62
CA ILE A 258 -0.48 17.48 -18.92
C ILE A 258 0.40 16.82 -17.84
N ALA A 259 1.62 16.43 -18.22
CA ALA A 259 2.56 15.79 -17.30
C ALA A 259 2.93 16.69 -16.11
N ALA A 260 3.20 17.98 -16.37
CA ALA A 260 3.52 18.96 -15.35
C ALA A 260 2.34 19.21 -14.40
N ALA A 261 1.12 19.35 -14.93
CA ALA A 261 -0.08 19.51 -14.10
C ALA A 261 -0.28 18.29 -13.19
N ALA A 262 -0.19 17.07 -13.74
CA ALA A 262 -0.29 15.84 -12.97
C ALA A 262 0.81 15.73 -11.90
N LEU A 263 2.05 16.09 -12.25
CA LEU A 263 3.18 16.06 -11.33
C LEU A 263 3.02 17.07 -10.18
N VAL A 264 2.54 18.28 -10.45
CA VAL A 264 2.29 19.30 -9.42
C VAL A 264 1.23 18.82 -8.44
N VAL A 265 0.13 18.25 -8.92
CA VAL A 265 -0.92 17.69 -8.05
C VAL A 265 -0.36 16.53 -7.23
N LEU A 266 0.42 15.65 -7.84
CA LEU A 266 1.01 14.50 -7.16
C LEU A 266 2.01 14.91 -6.07
N ILE A 267 2.94 15.83 -6.38
CA ILE A 267 3.89 16.37 -5.41
C ILE A 267 3.13 17.07 -4.28
N GLY A 268 2.12 17.88 -4.62
CA GLY A 268 1.26 18.53 -3.63
C GLY A 268 0.61 17.53 -2.68
N ALA A 269 0.05 16.43 -3.20
CA ALA A 269 -0.56 15.38 -2.40
C ALA A 269 0.44 14.65 -1.50
N VAL A 270 1.61 14.26 -2.04
CA VAL A 270 2.66 13.58 -1.26
C VAL A 270 3.22 14.49 -0.18
N VAL A 271 3.48 15.76 -0.50
CA VAL A 271 3.96 16.76 0.45
C VAL A 271 2.92 17.00 1.55
N PHE A 272 1.65 17.17 1.19
CA PHE A 272 0.56 17.32 2.13
C PHE A 272 0.47 16.13 3.09
N SER A 273 0.51 14.89 2.59
CA SER A 273 0.57 13.70 3.43
C SER A 273 1.82 13.66 4.32
N SER A 274 2.97 14.11 3.80
CA SER A 274 4.25 14.11 4.54
C SER A 274 4.36 15.11 5.67
N ARG A 275 3.62 16.21 5.59
CA ARG A 275 3.66 17.29 6.59
C ARG A 275 2.61 17.14 7.69
N GLN A 276 1.78 16.10 7.64
CA GLN A 276 0.82 15.88 8.70
C GLN A 276 1.54 15.53 10.01
N PRO A 277 1.22 16.24 11.11
CA PRO A 277 1.90 16.03 12.36
C PRO A 277 1.76 14.57 12.79
N SER A 278 2.87 13.98 13.22
CA SER A 278 2.89 12.74 13.97
C SER A 278 1.90 12.89 15.13
N GLY A 279 0.93 12.00 15.28
CA GLY A 279 -0.10 12.06 16.35
C GLY A 279 0.47 12.08 17.79
N ILE A 280 1.79 12.08 17.94
CA ILE A 280 2.54 12.29 19.18
C ILE A 280 3.07 13.73 19.22
N SER A 281 2.18 14.73 19.18
CA SER A 281 2.54 16.09 19.58
C SER A 281 2.16 16.28 21.05
N THR A 282 3.18 16.17 21.91
CA THR A 282 3.33 16.77 23.25
C THR A 282 2.07 16.90 24.12
N THR A 283 1.84 15.92 24.99
CA THR A 283 1.21 16.17 26.30
C THR A 283 2.31 16.67 27.25
N PRO A 284 2.07 17.69 28.11
CA PRO A 284 3.04 18.11 29.11
C PRO A 284 3.39 16.95 30.04
N GLU A 285 4.66 16.90 30.45
CA GLU A 285 5.19 16.00 31.46
C GLU A 285 4.22 15.89 32.66
N PRO A 286 3.89 14.68 33.15
CA PRO A 286 3.09 14.56 34.35
C PRO A 286 3.88 15.23 35.49
N ALA A 287 3.27 16.23 36.12
CA ALA A 287 3.83 16.92 37.28
C ALA A 287 4.39 15.89 38.26
N ALA A 288 5.67 16.05 38.58
CA ALA A 288 6.44 15.16 39.45
C ALA A 288 5.60 14.78 40.68
N ALA A 289 5.39 13.47 40.86
CA ALA A 289 4.76 12.94 42.04
C ALA A 289 5.50 13.47 43.27
N ALA A 290 4.79 14.21 44.12
CA ALA A 290 5.29 14.65 45.40
C ALA A 290 5.82 13.44 46.17
N THR A 291 7.09 13.53 46.57
CA THR A 291 7.80 12.59 47.42
C THR A 291 6.94 12.16 48.62
N PRO A 292 6.90 10.87 48.98
CA PRO A 292 6.26 10.44 50.21
C PRO A 292 7.11 10.94 51.38
N VAL A 293 6.55 11.84 52.18
CA VAL A 293 7.10 12.19 53.50
C VAL A 293 6.97 10.94 54.37
N ARG A 294 8.10 10.55 54.99
CA ARG A 294 8.21 9.46 55.97
C ARG A 294 7.35 9.73 57.21
#